data_AF-A0A0G0D7B4-F1
#
_entry.id   AF-A0A0G0D7B4-F1
#
_cell.length_a   1.000
_cell.length_b   1.000
_cell.length_c   1.000
_cell.angle_alpha   90.00
_cell.angle_beta   90.00
_cell.angle_gamma   90.00
#
_symmetry.space_group_name_H-M   'P 1'
#
loop_
_entity.id
_entity.type
_entity.pdbx_description
1 polymer ?
#
loop_
_entity_poly.entity_id
_entity_poly.type
_entity_poly.pdbx_seq_one_letter_code
_entity_poly.pdbx_strand_id
1 'polypeptide(L)'
;MKNIVTIGGGTGSFTLLSGLKKYPINISAIVSMADDGGSTGRLRDELGVLPPGDIRQCLVALSNSSDTLRELMNYRFENGGLKGHNFGNILLSALEKI
;
A
#
# COMPACT_ATOMS: atom_id res chain seq x y z
N MET A 1 -22.41 3.74 -14.46
CA MET A 1 -21.63 4.09 -13.25
C MET A 1 -20.72 5.27 -13.57
N LYS A 2 -20.48 6.19 -12.63
CA LYS A 2 -19.53 7.29 -12.83
C LYS A 2 -18.10 6.77 -12.68
N ASN A 3 -17.19 7.27 -13.51
CA ASN A 3 -15.75 6.99 -13.40
C ASN A 3 -15.10 8.11 -12.58
N ILE A 4 -14.40 7.75 -11.50
CA ILE A 4 -13.70 8.68 -10.60
C ILE A 4 -12.23 8.30 -10.58
N VAL A 5 -11.37 9.27 -10.89
CA VAL A 5 -9.91 9.13 -10.80
C VAL A 5 -9.42 9.94 -9.60
N THR A 6 -8.69 9.29 -8.70
CA THR A 6 -7.98 9.96 -7.59
C THR A 6 -6.49 9.97 -7.89
N ILE A 7 -5.81 11.08 -7.62
CA ILE A 7 -4.35 11.20 -7.76
C ILE A 7 -3.80 11.62 -6.39
N GLY A 8 -2.87 10.86 -5.83
CA GLY A 8 -2.34 11.16 -4.50
C GLY A 8 -1.39 10.11 -3.94
N GLY A 9 -1.24 10.13 -2.63
CA GLY A 9 -0.45 9.18 -1.85
C GLY A 9 -0.85 9.23 -0.36
N GLY A 10 -0.09 8.56 0.49
CA GLY A 10 -0.18 8.58 1.93
C GLY A 10 -1.52 8.16 2.54
N THR A 11 -1.72 8.60 3.77
CA THR A 11 -2.89 8.29 4.61
C THR A 11 -4.19 8.93 4.10
N GLY A 12 -4.10 10.09 3.43
CA GLY A 12 -5.27 10.75 2.83
C GLY A 12 -5.94 9.90 1.76
N SER A 13 -5.15 9.26 0.91
CA SER A 13 -5.65 8.35 -0.14
C SER A 13 -6.35 7.14 0.47
N PHE A 14 -5.82 6.57 1.56
CA PHE A 14 -6.47 5.47 2.28
C PHE A 14 -7.88 5.83 2.76
N THR A 15 -8.02 6.97 3.45
CA THR A 15 -9.31 7.43 3.99
C THR A 15 -10.31 7.72 2.88
N LEU A 16 -9.87 8.43 1.83
CA LEU A 16 -10.73 8.79 0.69
C LEU A 16 -11.24 7.53 -0.03
N LEU A 17 -10.34 6.61 -0.39
CA LEU A 17 -10.70 5.39 -1.13
C LEU A 17 -11.60 4.45 -0.30
N SER A 18 -11.34 4.34 1.01
CA SER A 18 -12.18 3.57 1.94
C SER A 18 -13.61 4.11 2.05
N GLY A 19 -13.79 5.42 1.87
CA GLY A 19 -15.10 6.05 1.78
C GLY A 19 -15.74 5.88 0.40
N LEU A 20 -15.00 6.19 -0.66
CA LEU A 20 -15.49 6.15 -2.05
C LEU A 20 -15.97 4.75 -2.47
N LYS A 21 -15.33 3.68 -2.00
CA LYS A 21 -15.72 2.30 -2.38
C LYS A 21 -17.14 1.90 -1.95
N LYS A 22 -17.77 2.67 -1.07
CA LYS A 22 -19.14 2.43 -0.59
C LYS A 22 -20.22 2.90 -1.59
N TYR A 23 -19.82 3.62 -2.64
CA TYR A 23 -20.73 4.14 -3.66
C TYR A 23 -20.66 3.31 -4.96
N PRO A 24 -21.73 3.28 -5.77
CA PRO A 24 -21.76 2.57 -7.05
C PRO A 24 -21.00 3.35 -8.14
N ILE A 25 -19.68 3.43 -8.01
CA ILE A 25 -18.76 4.15 -8.89
C ILE A 25 -17.57 3.26 -9.30
N ASN A 26 -16.98 3.55 -10.45
CA ASN A 26 -15.73 2.94 -10.88
C ASN A 26 -14.58 3.82 -10.41
N ILE A 27 -13.65 3.27 -9.62
CA ILE A 27 -12.55 4.01 -9.02
C ILE A 27 -11.24 3.63 -9.73
N SER A 28 -10.45 4.62 -10.12
CA SER A 28 -9.04 4.46 -10.50
C SER A 28 -8.17 5.32 -9.61
N ALA A 29 -7.13 4.76 -9.02
CA ALA A 29 -6.22 5.48 -8.15
C ALA A 29 -4.82 5.54 -8.78
N ILE A 30 -4.35 6.75 -9.06
CA ILE A 30 -2.96 7.03 -9.44
C ILE A 30 -2.22 7.39 -8.17
N VAL A 31 -1.21 6.58 -7.83
CA VAL A 31 -0.55 6.65 -6.52
C VAL A 31 0.91 7.03 -6.71
N SER A 32 1.38 7.99 -5.91
CA SER A 32 2.79 8.35 -5.84
C SER A 32 3.63 7.18 -5.34
N MET A 33 4.77 6.95 -5.99
CA MET A 33 5.82 6.02 -5.56
C MET A 33 7.15 6.76 -5.36
N ALA A 34 7.09 8.01 -4.91
CA ALA A 34 8.27 8.83 -4.66
C ALA A 34 8.76 8.78 -3.21
N ASP A 35 8.02 8.10 -2.32
CA ASP A 35 8.33 8.04 -0.89
C ASP A 35 9.69 7.38 -0.60
N ASP A 36 10.49 8.02 0.24
CA ASP A 36 11.84 7.57 0.61
C ASP A 36 12.01 7.28 2.11
N GLY A 37 10.92 7.34 2.89
CA GLY A 37 10.96 7.23 4.34
C GLY A 37 10.95 5.80 4.91
N GLY A 38 11.79 5.57 5.92
CA GLY A 38 11.71 4.41 6.83
C GLY A 38 12.04 3.06 6.18
N SER A 39 11.27 2.03 6.51
CA SER A 39 11.48 0.68 5.95
C SER A 39 11.28 0.61 4.43
N THR A 40 10.48 1.52 3.87
CA THR A 40 10.21 1.56 2.44
C THR A 40 11.45 2.01 1.67
N GLY A 41 12.18 3.00 2.20
CA GLY A 41 13.49 3.42 1.69
C GLY A 41 14.52 2.28 1.73
N ARG A 42 14.59 1.53 2.83
CA ARG A 42 15.51 0.36 2.93
C ARG A 42 15.24 -0.70 1.85
N LEU A 43 13.98 -1.04 1.60
CA LEU A 43 13.63 -2.01 0.55
C LEU A 43 14.03 -1.49 -0.84
N ARG A 44 13.82 -0.19 -1.11
CA ARG A 44 14.29 0.44 -2.35
C ARG A 44 15.81 0.37 -2.48
N ASP A 45 16.54 0.70 -1.42
CA ASP A 45 18.01 0.76 -1.47
C ASP A 45 18.63 -0.65 -1.57
N GLU A 46 18.04 -1.66 -0.91
CA GLU A 46 18.53 -3.04 -0.91
C GLU A 46 18.10 -3.84 -2.14
N LEU A 47 16.87 -3.67 -2.63
CA LEU A 47 16.30 -4.47 -3.71
C LEU A 47 16.20 -3.70 -5.03
N GLY A 48 16.34 -2.37 -5.04
CA GLY A 48 16.11 -1.55 -6.23
C GLY A 48 14.68 -1.64 -6.74
N VAL A 49 13.71 -1.72 -5.83
CA VAL A 49 12.26 -1.71 -6.11
C VAL A 49 11.67 -0.32 -5.89
N LEU A 50 10.54 -0.02 -6.52
CA LEU A 50 9.81 1.20 -6.18
C LEU A 50 9.19 1.08 -4.77
N PRO A 51 9.11 2.18 -4.02
CA PRO A 51 8.59 2.17 -2.64
C PRO A 51 7.08 1.79 -2.62
N PRO A 52 6.69 0.61 -2.08
CA PRO A 52 5.32 0.11 -2.24
C PRO A 52 4.33 0.65 -1.20
N GLY A 53 4.77 1.50 -0.27
CA GLY A 53 4.01 1.87 0.94
C GLY A 53 2.63 2.46 0.67
N ASP A 54 2.56 3.44 -0.23
CA ASP A 54 1.32 4.13 -0.56
C ASP A 54 0.38 3.29 -1.42
N ILE A 55 0.93 2.53 -2.36
CA ILE A 55 0.16 1.57 -3.16
C ILE A 55 -0.45 0.51 -2.24
N ARG A 56 0.32 -0.03 -1.29
CA ARG A 56 -0.17 -0.98 -0.29
C ARG A 56 -1.38 -0.43 0.45
N GLN A 57 -1.32 0.83 0.92
CA GLN A 57 -2.44 1.47 1.60
C GLN A 57 -3.66 1.56 0.68
N CYS A 58 -3.49 1.96 -0.58
CA CYS A 58 -4.60 2.04 -1.54
C CYS A 58 -5.23 0.66 -1.82
N LEU A 59 -4.41 -0.39 -1.96
CA LEU A 59 -4.87 -1.77 -2.11
C LEU A 59 -5.70 -2.23 -0.90
N VAL A 60 -5.21 -1.97 0.32
CA VAL A 60 -5.95 -2.31 1.55
C VAL A 60 -7.25 -1.50 1.66
N ALA A 61 -7.24 -0.23 1.26
CA ALA A 61 -8.44 0.62 1.28
C ALA A 61 -9.52 0.07 0.35
N LEU A 62 -9.16 -0.32 -0.87
CA LEU A 62 -10.08 -0.81 -1.89
C LEU A 62 -10.43 -2.30 -1.75
N SER A 63 -9.72 -3.06 -0.92
CA SER A 63 -9.98 -4.50 -0.77
C SER A 63 -11.34 -4.78 -0.11
N ASN A 64 -12.02 -5.81 -0.63
CA ASN A 64 -13.11 -6.51 0.02
C ASN A 64 -12.57 -7.76 0.74
N SER A 65 -11.49 -7.59 1.49
CA SER A 65 -10.82 -8.68 2.20
C SER A 65 -11.30 -8.81 3.64
N SER A 66 -11.09 -9.99 4.23
CA SER A 66 -11.24 -10.21 5.67
C SER A 66 -10.32 -9.30 6.48
N ASP A 67 -10.69 -9.09 7.75
CA ASP A 67 -9.88 -8.33 8.70
C ASP A 67 -8.49 -8.95 8.86
N THR A 68 -8.38 -10.28 8.84
CA THR A 68 -7.11 -11.00 8.90
C THR A 68 -6.17 -10.63 7.75
N LEU A 69 -6.66 -10.52 6.50
CA LEU A 69 -5.79 -10.13 5.38
C LEU A 69 -5.39 -8.67 5.48
N ARG A 70 -6.26 -7.79 6.01
CA ARG A 70 -5.89 -6.40 6.27
C ARG A 70 -4.83 -6.29 7.36
N GLU A 71 -4.95 -7.05 8.43
CA GLU A 71 -3.95 -7.12 9.50
C GLU A 71 -2.62 -7.63 8.95
N LEU A 72 -2.63 -8.71 8.17
CA LEU A 72 -1.44 -9.25 7.53
C LEU A 72 -0.75 -8.20 6.64
N MET A 73 -1.50 -7.53 5.77
CA MET A 73 -0.96 -6.49 4.90
C MET A 73 -0.45 -5.27 5.68
N ASN A 74 -0.94 -5.04 6.90
CA ASN A 74 -0.50 -3.96 7.78
C ASN A 74 0.56 -4.38 8.81
N TYR A 75 0.85 -5.66 8.92
CA TYR A 75 1.76 -6.19 9.93
C TYR A 75 3.16 -5.58 9.79
N ARG A 76 3.68 -5.06 10.90
CA ARG A 76 5.04 -4.53 11.00
C ARG A 76 5.83 -5.39 11.97
N PHE A 77 6.96 -5.91 11.50
CA PHE A 77 7.85 -6.71 12.33
C PHE A 77 8.47 -5.84 13.42
N GLU A 78 8.40 -6.28 14.67
CA GLU A 78 8.94 -5.53 15.82
C GLU A 78 10.35 -5.99 16.20
N ASN A 79 10.72 -7.22 15.82
CA ASN A 79 11.94 -7.90 16.27
C ASN A 79 12.61 -8.66 15.12
N GLY A 80 13.88 -9.06 15.35
CA GLY A 80 14.67 -9.86 14.39
C GLY A 80 15.19 -9.06 13.19
N GLY A 81 15.70 -9.77 12.18
CA GLY A 81 16.30 -9.16 10.97
C GLY A 81 15.31 -8.34 10.13
N LEU A 82 14.01 -8.61 10.25
CA LEU A 82 12.97 -7.85 9.57
C LEU A 82 12.46 -6.66 10.37
N LYS A 83 13.05 -6.33 11.54
CA LYS A 83 12.56 -5.27 12.41
C LYS A 83 12.32 -3.96 11.67
N GLY A 84 11.12 -3.43 11.84
CA GLY A 84 10.64 -2.20 11.20
C GLY A 84 10.10 -2.41 9.79
N HIS A 85 10.30 -3.56 9.15
CA HIS A 85 9.67 -3.85 7.86
C HIS A 85 8.17 -4.11 8.00
N ASN A 86 7.42 -3.69 6.98
CA ASN A 86 6.03 -4.04 6.84
C ASN A 86 5.91 -5.26 5.90
N PHE A 87 5.13 -6.26 6.29
CA PHE A 87 4.95 -7.49 5.51
C PHE A 87 4.39 -7.20 4.12
N GLY A 88 3.34 -6.38 4.01
CA GLY A 88 2.74 -6.02 2.73
C GLY A 88 3.74 -5.30 1.81
N ASN A 89 4.64 -4.48 2.35
CA ASN A 89 5.71 -3.88 1.55
C ASN A 89 6.68 -4.95 1.02
N ILE A 90 7.09 -5.92 1.85
CA ILE A 90 7.95 -7.03 1.43
C ILE A 90 7.26 -7.85 0.33
N LEU A 91 5.99 -8.21 0.53
CA LEU A 91 5.20 -8.98 -0.44
C LEU A 91 5.16 -8.28 -1.80
N LEU A 92 4.82 -6.98 -1.82
CA LEU A 92 4.75 -6.20 -3.06
C LEU A 92 6.12 -6.03 -3.72
N SER A 93 7.17 -5.81 -2.92
CA SER A 93 8.54 -5.73 -3.43
C SER A 93 8.99 -7.04 -4.08
N ALA A 94 8.64 -8.17 -3.47
CA ALA A 94 8.94 -9.49 -4.04
C ALA A 94 8.16 -9.73 -5.35
N LEU A 95 6.89 -9.32 -5.39
CA LEU A 95 6.07 -9.40 -6.60
C LEU A 95 6.60 -8.54 -7.75
N GLU A 96 7.19 -7.37 -7.47
CA GLU A 96 7.81 -6.53 -8.50
C GLU A 96 9.05 -7.16 -9.14
N LYS A 97 9.75 -8.04 -8.40
CA LYS A 97 10.99 -8.68 -8.87
C LYS A 97 10.80 -9.97 -9.64
N ILE A 98 9.60 -10.54 -9.63
CA ILE A 98 9.24 -11.76 -10.36
C ILE A 98 8.61 -11.34 -11.69
#